data_AF-A0A4S8MD28-F1
#
_entry.id   AF-A0A4S8MD28-F1
#
_cell.length_a   1.000
_cell.length_b   1.000
_cell.length_c   1.000
_cell.angle_alpha   90.00
_cell.angle_beta   90.00
_cell.angle_gamma   90.00
#
_symmetry.space_group_name_H-M   'P 1'
#
loop_
_entity.id
_entity.type
_entity.pdbx_description
1 polymer ?
#
loop_
_entity_poly.entity_id
_entity_poly.type
_entity_poly.pdbx_seq_one_letter_code
_entity_poly.pdbx_strand_id
1 'polypeptide(L)'
;DKCFQVHLSFIFVVHNILLVRRSSSRTRLAVQRSWWPNAARAMDNIDDAALLRFRNHLVDRKNRKDASLVKPRDEKEQAIVKLLRHVQYVDDHMEGSVGSVAMMQEQIRAITRSSGTPSLFFTLNPADGHNPIASFLAGKDIDLDALFDKPDSRFTSMDRLRTLAENPVAGAQFFHLMVDELIGKFLGLNRPGKRGVFGRVKFYYG
;
A
#
# COMPACT_ATOMS: atom_id res chain seq x y z
N ASP A 1 -11.01 17.30 -12.24
CA ASP A 1 -10.38 18.61 -12.52
C ASP A 1 -8.87 18.41 -12.60
N LYS A 2 -8.24 18.89 -13.68
CA LYS A 2 -6.79 18.72 -13.93
C LYS A 2 -5.95 19.45 -12.88
N CYS A 3 -6.45 20.54 -12.29
CA CYS A 3 -5.68 21.33 -11.33
C CYS A 3 -5.22 20.50 -10.11
N PHE A 4 -6.05 19.57 -9.63
CA PHE A 4 -5.71 18.69 -8.51
C PHE A 4 -4.77 17.56 -8.89
N GLN A 5 -4.76 17.13 -10.16
CA GLN A 5 -3.91 16.04 -10.65
C GLN A 5 -2.44 16.49 -10.73
N VAL A 6 -2.22 17.75 -11.10
CA VAL A 6 -0.90 18.34 -11.30
C VAL A 6 -0.34 19.03 -10.06
N HIS A 7 -1.13 19.12 -8.99
CA HIS A 7 -0.71 19.80 -7.77
C HIS A 7 0.26 18.91 -6.97
N LEU A 8 1.48 19.41 -6.76
CA LEU A 8 2.63 18.69 -6.20
C LEU A 8 2.32 17.80 -4.97
N SER A 9 1.50 18.30 -4.05
CA SER A 9 1.22 17.62 -2.77
C SER A 9 -0.24 17.22 -2.57
N PHE A 10 -1.16 17.62 -3.46
CA PHE A 10 -2.59 17.56 -3.14
C PHE A 10 -3.04 16.12 -2.93
N ILE A 11 -2.67 15.23 -3.86
CA ILE A 11 -3.02 13.81 -3.81
C ILE A 11 -2.44 13.16 -2.54
N PHE A 12 -1.19 13.47 -2.21
CA PHE A 12 -0.54 12.92 -1.00
C PHE A 12 -1.22 13.40 0.28
N VAL A 13 -1.55 14.69 0.36
CA VAL A 13 -2.23 15.27 1.53
C VAL A 13 -3.64 14.71 1.67
N VAL A 14 -4.43 14.68 0.59
CA VAL A 14 -5.78 14.13 0.62
C VAL A 14 -5.76 12.65 0.96
N HIS A 15 -4.86 11.87 0.35
CA HIS A 15 -4.69 10.46 0.68
C HIS A 15 -4.34 10.27 2.15
N ASN A 16 -3.43 11.07 2.69
CA ASN A 16 -3.07 11.03 4.11
C ASN A 16 -4.26 11.39 5.02
N ILE A 17 -5.01 12.44 4.70
CA ILE A 17 -6.23 12.82 5.43
C ILE A 17 -7.25 11.68 5.42
N LEU A 18 -7.44 11.03 4.27
CA LEU A 18 -8.35 9.88 4.14
C LEU A 18 -7.86 8.68 4.97
N LEU A 19 -6.56 8.39 4.96
CA LEU A 19 -5.95 7.34 5.77
C LEU A 19 -6.11 7.61 7.27
N VAL A 20 -5.77 8.82 7.72
CA VAL A 20 -5.91 9.24 9.13
C VAL A 20 -7.38 9.19 9.54
N ARG A 21 -8.31 9.69 8.72
CA ARG A 21 -9.74 9.62 9.02
C ARG A 21 -10.23 8.18 9.13
N ARG A 22 -9.79 7.29 8.23
CA ARG A 22 -10.17 5.87 8.23
C ARG A 22 -9.63 5.17 9.48
N SER A 23 -8.35 5.38 9.81
CA SER A 23 -7.73 4.84 11.03
C SER A 23 -8.43 5.38 12.29
N SER A 24 -8.60 6.70 12.43
CA SER A 24 -9.21 7.29 13.64
C SER A 24 -10.67 6.94 13.85
N SER A 25 -11.44 6.64 12.79
CA SER A 25 -12.87 6.32 12.91
C SER A 25 -13.17 4.82 13.05
N ARG A 26 -12.26 3.93 12.64
CA ARG A 26 -12.49 2.48 12.61
C ARG A 26 -11.52 1.66 13.44
N THR A 27 -10.60 2.30 14.14
CA THR A 27 -9.70 1.60 15.04
C THR A 27 -10.42 1.09 16.27
N ARG A 28 -10.28 -0.21 16.52
CA ARG A 28 -10.66 -0.83 17.77
C ARG A 28 -9.42 -1.45 18.38
N LEU A 29 -9.22 -1.20 19.67
CA LEU A 29 -8.20 -1.92 20.42
C LEU A 29 -8.79 -3.29 20.77
N ALA A 30 -8.16 -4.37 20.32
CA ALA A 30 -8.51 -5.70 20.79
C ALA A 30 -7.41 -6.23 21.71
N VAL A 31 -7.84 -6.96 22.73
CA VAL A 31 -6.95 -7.62 23.68
C VAL A 31 -7.41 -9.07 23.77
N GLN A 32 -6.47 -10.00 23.80
CA GLN A 32 -6.82 -11.40 24.10
C GLN A 32 -7.53 -11.46 25.44
N ARG A 33 -8.62 -12.24 25.54
CA ARG A 33 -9.44 -12.29 26.76
C ARG A 33 -8.64 -12.63 28.02
N SER A 34 -7.66 -13.53 27.89
CA SER A 34 -6.74 -13.90 28.97
C SER A 34 -5.85 -12.74 29.45
N TRP A 35 -5.62 -11.74 28.61
CA TRP A 35 -4.73 -10.61 28.87
C TRP A 35 -5.50 -9.34 29.29
N TRP A 36 -6.83 -9.35 29.21
CA TRP A 36 -7.69 -8.22 29.56
C TRP A 36 -7.43 -7.65 30.97
N PRO A 37 -7.28 -8.45 32.05
CA PRO A 37 -7.00 -7.90 33.38
C PRO A 37 -5.67 -7.14 33.47
N ASN A 38 -4.70 -7.50 32.63
CA ASN A 38 -3.42 -6.80 32.57
C ASN A 38 -3.50 -5.54 31.71
N ALA A 39 -4.24 -5.59 30.61
CA ALA A 39 -4.44 -4.42 29.75
C ALA A 39 -5.29 -3.35 30.45
N ALA A 40 -6.38 -3.73 31.12
CA ALA A 40 -7.24 -2.79 31.87
C ALA A 40 -6.45 -2.02 32.93
N ARG A 41 -5.70 -2.75 33.78
CA ARG A 41 -4.82 -2.12 34.78
C ARG A 41 -3.74 -1.23 34.16
N ALA A 42 -3.21 -1.58 32.99
CA ALA A 42 -2.25 -0.73 32.31
C ALA A 42 -2.93 0.54 31.76
N MET A 43 -4.14 0.44 31.22
CA MET A 43 -4.93 1.60 30.76
C MET A 43 -5.25 2.55 31.91
N ASP A 44 -5.67 2.04 33.07
CA ASP A 44 -5.99 2.87 34.25
C ASP A 44 -4.77 3.63 34.79
N ASN A 45 -3.56 3.11 34.57
CA ASN A 45 -2.30 3.71 35.03
C ASN A 45 -1.72 4.74 34.05
N ILE A 46 -2.29 4.89 32.86
CA ILE A 46 -1.80 5.80 31.82
C ILE A 46 -2.65 7.07 31.82
N ASP A 47 -2.00 8.22 31.94
CA ASP A 47 -2.62 9.53 31.78
C ASP A 47 -2.21 10.19 30.45
N ASP A 48 -2.98 11.19 30.02
CA ASP A 48 -2.71 11.95 28.79
C ASP A 48 -1.31 12.57 28.80
N ALA A 49 -0.85 13.01 29.98
CA ALA A 49 0.48 13.56 30.16
C ALA A 49 1.57 12.53 29.85
N ALA A 50 1.42 11.27 30.29
CA ALA A 50 2.35 10.19 29.97
C ALA A 50 2.33 9.83 28.49
N LEU A 51 1.16 9.81 27.84
CA LEU A 51 1.08 9.61 26.40
C LEU A 51 1.80 10.71 25.61
N LEU A 52 1.63 11.98 26.02
CA LEU A 52 2.33 13.12 25.42
C LEU A 52 3.85 13.02 25.62
N ARG A 53 4.31 12.65 26.83
CA ARG A 53 5.75 12.43 27.10
C ARG A 53 6.31 11.31 26.25
N PHE A 54 5.61 10.17 26.17
CA PHE A 54 6.03 9.02 25.37
C PHE A 54 6.07 9.35 23.87
N ARG A 55 5.08 10.10 23.36
CA ARG A 55 5.09 10.63 21.98
C ARG A 55 6.33 11.49 21.73
N ASN A 56 6.63 12.44 22.61
CA ASN A 56 7.78 13.31 22.47
C ASN A 56 9.09 12.50 22.51
N HIS A 57 9.19 11.50 23.38
CA HIS A 57 10.30 10.54 23.40
C HIS A 57 10.46 9.84 22.03
N LEU A 58 9.39 9.35 21.40
CA LEU A 58 9.46 8.74 20.07
C LEU A 58 9.91 9.72 18.98
N VAL A 59 9.46 10.98 19.06
CA VAL A 59 9.88 12.06 18.14
C VAL A 59 11.38 12.36 18.29
N ASP A 60 11.87 12.47 19.52
CA ASP A 60 13.29 12.68 19.79
C ASP A 60 14.17 11.56 19.21
N ARG A 61 13.73 10.31 19.36
CA ARG A 61 14.43 9.15 18.78
C ARG A 61 14.48 9.21 17.26
N LYS A 62 13.35 9.55 16.63
CA LYS A 62 13.27 9.73 15.17
C LYS A 62 14.23 10.82 14.70
N ASN A 63 14.28 11.95 15.39
CA ASN A 63 15.19 13.06 15.08
C ASN A 63 16.67 12.66 15.21
N ARG A 64 16.99 11.79 16.17
CA ARG A 64 18.33 11.22 16.37
C ARG A 64 18.65 10.04 15.46
N LYS A 65 17.72 9.61 14.59
CA LYS A 65 17.83 8.42 13.74
C LYS A 65 18.16 7.13 14.53
N ASP A 66 17.67 7.03 15.76
CA ASP A 66 17.88 5.87 16.63
C ASP A 66 16.89 4.74 16.28
N ALA A 67 17.39 3.70 15.61
CA ALA A 67 16.64 2.51 15.21
C ALA A 67 16.65 1.37 16.24
N SER A 68 17.20 1.59 17.44
CA SER A 68 17.20 0.57 18.51
C SER A 68 15.78 0.27 19.02
N LEU A 69 15.64 -0.76 19.88
CA LEU A 69 14.36 -1.03 20.54
C LEU A 69 13.99 0.11 21.50
N VAL A 70 12.69 0.44 21.55
CA VAL A 70 12.17 1.46 22.48
C VAL A 70 12.32 0.96 23.92
N LYS A 71 13.20 1.62 24.67
CA LYS A 71 13.40 1.39 26.11
C LYS A 71 12.59 2.42 26.89
N PRO A 72 11.64 2.01 27.74
CA PRO A 72 10.85 2.94 28.54
C PRO A 72 11.75 3.69 29.53
N ARG A 73 11.49 4.99 29.71
CA ARG A 73 12.25 5.89 30.60
C ARG A 73 11.69 5.94 32.02
N ASP A 74 10.39 5.74 32.18
CA ASP A 74 9.68 5.79 33.46
C ASP A 74 8.66 4.63 33.57
N GLU A 75 8.04 4.48 34.75
CA GLU A 75 7.05 3.43 35.02
C GLU A 75 5.80 3.56 34.14
N LYS A 76 5.41 4.79 33.79
CA LYS A 76 4.23 5.05 32.94
C LYS A 76 4.51 4.68 31.48
N GLU A 77 5.70 4.99 30.96
CA GLU A 77 6.17 4.51 29.65
C GLU A 77 6.29 2.99 29.64
N GLN A 78 6.71 2.38 30.76
CA GLN A 78 6.75 0.92 30.87
C GLN A 78 5.34 0.32 30.81
N ALA A 79 4.35 0.94 31.44
CA ALA A 79 2.94 0.58 31.33
C ALA A 79 2.42 0.75 29.89
N ILE A 80 2.79 1.85 29.19
CA ILE A 80 2.44 2.08 27.77
C ILE A 80 3.03 0.99 26.88
N VAL A 81 4.34 0.71 26.99
CA VAL A 81 5.01 -0.33 26.19
C VAL A 81 4.41 -1.71 26.49
N LYS A 82 4.08 -1.99 27.75
CA LYS A 82 3.39 -3.23 28.12
C LYS A 82 2.01 -3.28 27.46
N LEU A 83 1.21 -2.23 27.56
CA LEU A 83 -0.10 -2.15 26.93
C LEU A 83 0.01 -2.38 25.41
N LEU A 84 0.94 -1.72 24.72
CA LEU A 84 1.20 -1.90 23.29
C LEU A 84 1.57 -3.34 22.88
N ARG A 85 2.16 -4.13 23.79
CA ARG A 85 2.42 -5.56 23.54
C ARG A 85 1.17 -6.44 23.71
N HIS A 86 0.23 -6.00 24.53
CA HIS A 86 -0.96 -6.78 24.92
C HIS A 86 -2.18 -6.42 24.08
N VAL A 87 -2.19 -5.19 23.55
CA VAL A 87 -3.20 -4.68 22.63
C VAL A 87 -2.78 -5.06 21.23
N GLN A 88 -3.55 -5.94 20.61
CA GLN A 88 -3.50 -6.11 19.17
C GLN A 88 -4.27 -4.94 18.56
N TYR A 89 -3.60 -4.23 17.66
CA TYR A 89 -4.26 -3.28 16.79
C TYR A 89 -5.20 -4.07 15.88
N VAL A 90 -6.48 -4.11 16.22
CA VAL A 90 -7.53 -4.66 15.36
C VAL A 90 -8.13 -3.47 14.64
N ASP A 91 -7.41 -3.03 13.62
CA ASP A 91 -8.03 -2.18 12.64
C ASP A 91 -9.10 -2.95 11.90
N ASP A 92 -10.22 -2.30 11.68
CA ASP A 92 -11.16 -2.74 10.67
C ASP A 92 -10.45 -2.63 9.31
N HIS A 93 -10.24 -3.77 8.63
CA HIS A 93 -9.55 -3.97 7.35
C HIS A 93 -8.92 -2.71 6.71
N MET A 94 -7.81 -2.22 7.28
CA MET A 94 -6.98 -1.23 6.58
C MET A 94 -6.17 -1.99 5.53
N GLU A 95 -6.50 -1.75 4.27
CA GLU A 95 -5.72 -2.22 3.12
C GLU A 95 -4.25 -1.85 3.31
N GLY A 96 -3.35 -2.82 3.13
CA GLY A 96 -1.91 -2.64 3.34
C GLY A 96 -1.45 -2.65 4.81
N SER A 97 -2.34 -2.78 5.79
CA SER A 97 -1.94 -3.00 7.20
C SER A 97 -1.25 -4.34 7.39
N VAL A 98 -0.45 -4.48 8.47
CA VAL A 98 0.21 -5.76 8.82
C VAL A 98 -0.81 -6.89 8.99
N GLY A 99 -1.97 -6.60 9.59
CA GLY A 99 -3.06 -7.57 9.74
C GLY A 99 -3.66 -7.99 8.40
N SER A 100 -3.90 -7.03 7.49
CA SER A 100 -4.36 -7.32 6.13
C SER A 100 -3.34 -8.18 5.38
N VAL A 101 -2.05 -7.82 5.41
CA VAL A 101 -0.98 -8.61 4.78
C VAL A 101 -0.91 -10.03 5.35
N ALA A 102 -0.99 -10.21 6.67
CA ALA A 102 -0.99 -11.53 7.30
C ALA A 102 -2.20 -12.37 6.86
N MET A 103 -3.39 -11.75 6.78
CA MET A 103 -4.60 -12.41 6.28
C MET A 103 -4.44 -12.82 4.81
N MET A 104 -3.92 -11.93 3.95
CA MET A 104 -3.67 -12.23 2.54
C MET A 104 -2.68 -13.39 2.37
N GLN A 105 -1.62 -13.42 3.19
CA GLN A 105 -0.67 -14.53 3.21
C GLN A 105 -1.33 -15.86 3.60
N GLU A 106 -2.22 -15.88 4.59
CA GLU A 106 -2.94 -17.10 4.95
C GLU A 106 -3.90 -17.56 3.85
N GLN A 107 -4.55 -16.63 3.13
CA GLN A 107 -5.40 -16.97 1.98
C GLN A 107 -4.58 -17.57 0.84
N ILE A 108 -3.42 -16.99 0.51
CA ILE A 108 -2.47 -17.54 -0.47
C ILE A 108 -2.00 -18.93 -0.04
N ARG A 109 -1.61 -19.11 1.24
CA ARG A 109 -1.20 -20.41 1.79
C ARG A 109 -2.32 -21.45 1.67
N ALA A 110 -3.56 -21.09 1.92
CA ALA A 110 -4.71 -21.98 1.77
C ALA A 110 -4.88 -22.43 0.30
N ILE A 111 -4.77 -21.49 -0.65
CA ILE A 111 -4.80 -21.81 -2.09
C ILE A 111 -3.65 -22.76 -2.44
N THR A 112 -2.43 -22.47 -1.99
CA THR A 112 -1.26 -23.32 -2.23
C THR A 112 -1.42 -24.74 -1.66
N ARG A 113 -1.97 -24.90 -0.45
CA ARG A 113 -2.22 -26.23 0.13
C ARG A 113 -3.26 -27.03 -0.67
N SER A 114 -4.28 -26.36 -1.22
CA SER A 114 -5.35 -27.03 -1.98
C SER A 114 -5.00 -27.31 -3.44
N SER A 115 -4.11 -26.51 -4.04
CA SER A 115 -3.90 -26.47 -5.50
C SER A 115 -2.45 -26.70 -5.93
N GLY A 116 -1.54 -26.87 -4.96
CA GLY A 116 -0.11 -26.99 -5.19
C GLY A 116 0.61 -25.65 -5.18
N THR A 117 1.94 -25.72 -5.12
CA THR A 117 2.83 -24.56 -5.15
C THR A 117 2.91 -23.98 -6.56
N PRO A 118 2.93 -22.64 -6.73
CA PRO A 118 3.15 -22.04 -8.03
C PRO A 118 4.50 -22.48 -8.62
N SER A 119 4.53 -22.83 -9.90
CA SER A 119 5.76 -23.17 -10.63
C SER A 119 6.50 -21.94 -11.15
N LEU A 120 5.84 -20.78 -11.17
CA LEU A 120 6.40 -19.51 -11.66
C LEU A 120 6.12 -18.42 -10.63
N PHE A 121 7.14 -17.62 -10.35
CA PHE A 121 7.04 -16.40 -9.56
C PHE A 121 7.70 -15.27 -10.34
N PHE A 122 7.00 -14.15 -10.49
CA PHE A 122 7.55 -12.96 -11.12
C PHE A 122 6.96 -11.70 -10.46
N THR A 123 7.75 -10.64 -10.47
CA THR A 123 7.32 -9.31 -10.01
C THR A 123 7.01 -8.47 -11.24
N LEU A 124 5.78 -7.96 -11.34
CA LEU A 124 5.41 -7.01 -12.37
C LEU A 124 5.91 -5.61 -11.98
N ASN A 125 6.71 -4.98 -12.83
CA ASN A 125 7.09 -3.58 -12.70
C ASN A 125 6.85 -2.87 -14.04
N PRO A 126 5.67 -2.25 -14.25
CA PRO A 126 5.37 -1.54 -15.49
C PRO A 126 6.33 -0.35 -15.68
N ALA A 127 7.00 -0.28 -16.82
CA ALA A 127 8.00 0.74 -17.11
C ALA A 127 7.35 2.05 -17.64
N ASP A 128 6.71 2.81 -16.75
CA ASP A 128 6.04 4.08 -17.05
C ASP A 128 6.92 5.15 -17.73
N GLY A 129 8.20 5.28 -17.36
CA GLY A 129 9.15 6.19 -18.00
C GLY A 129 9.62 5.76 -19.40
N HIS A 130 9.45 4.49 -19.74
CA HIS A 130 9.82 3.91 -21.04
C HIS A 130 8.62 3.56 -21.91
N ASN A 131 7.41 3.76 -21.39
CA ASN A 131 6.17 3.47 -22.10
C ASN A 131 5.44 4.78 -22.47
N PRO A 132 5.10 4.98 -23.75
CA PRO A 132 4.40 6.19 -24.22
C PRO A 132 2.99 6.37 -23.64
N ILE A 133 2.34 5.29 -23.18
CA ILE A 133 0.95 5.32 -22.69
C ILE A 133 0.80 6.24 -21.48
N ALA A 134 1.74 6.25 -20.55
CA ALA A 134 1.67 7.13 -19.38
C ALA A 134 1.63 8.61 -19.79
N SER A 135 2.45 9.01 -20.77
CA SER A 135 2.44 10.37 -21.30
C SER A 135 1.21 10.68 -22.15
N PHE A 136 0.70 9.71 -22.89
CA PHE A 136 -0.57 9.85 -23.61
C PHE A 136 -1.74 10.10 -22.63
N LEU A 137 -1.82 9.33 -21.54
CA LEU A 137 -2.83 9.52 -20.49
C LEU A 137 -2.67 10.87 -19.77
N ALA A 138 -1.45 11.41 -19.69
CA ALA A 138 -1.21 12.76 -19.21
C ALA A 138 -1.65 13.87 -20.20
N GLY A 139 -2.12 13.49 -21.39
CA GLY A 139 -2.59 14.40 -22.43
C GLY A 139 -1.49 14.94 -23.33
N LYS A 140 -0.33 14.29 -23.39
CA LYS A 140 0.69 14.61 -24.40
C LYS A 140 0.21 14.11 -25.77
N ASP A 141 0.53 14.87 -26.80
CA ASP A 141 0.25 14.55 -28.20
C ASP A 141 1.15 13.42 -28.68
N ILE A 142 0.80 12.18 -28.33
CA ILE A 142 1.51 10.96 -28.73
C ILE A 142 0.59 10.14 -29.60
N ASP A 143 1.06 9.82 -30.80
CA ASP A 143 0.37 8.91 -31.71
C ASP A 143 0.57 7.46 -31.24
N LEU A 144 -0.50 6.84 -30.72
CA LEU A 144 -0.48 5.46 -30.27
C LEU A 144 -0.62 4.45 -31.41
N ASP A 145 -1.19 4.84 -32.55
CA ASP A 145 -1.42 3.94 -33.69
C ASP A 145 -0.13 3.68 -34.46
N ALA A 146 0.81 4.63 -34.41
CA ALA A 146 2.11 4.53 -35.06
C ALA A 146 3.24 3.94 -34.18
N LEU A 147 2.94 3.41 -32.99
CA LEU A 147 3.95 3.06 -31.97
C LEU A 147 5.10 2.17 -32.49
N PHE A 148 4.77 1.19 -33.35
CA PHE A 148 5.71 0.21 -33.87
C PHE A 148 6.24 0.57 -35.26
N ASP A 149 5.50 1.38 -36.03
CA ASP A 149 5.84 1.74 -37.40
C ASP A 149 6.68 3.02 -37.46
N LYS A 150 6.35 4.01 -36.62
CA LYS A 150 7.00 5.31 -36.51
C LYS A 150 7.00 5.76 -35.05
N PRO A 151 7.87 5.18 -34.20
CA PRO A 151 7.95 5.57 -32.80
C PRO A 151 8.23 7.07 -32.67
N ASP A 152 7.36 7.78 -31.96
CA ASP A 152 7.44 9.23 -31.79
C ASP A 152 8.70 9.61 -30.99
N SER A 153 9.69 10.16 -31.68
CA SER A 153 10.97 10.56 -31.09
C SER A 153 10.91 11.91 -30.37
N ARG A 154 9.78 12.64 -30.45
CA ARG A 154 9.60 13.95 -29.77
C ARG A 154 9.61 13.82 -28.25
N PHE A 155 9.23 12.66 -27.72
CA PHE A 155 9.17 12.40 -26.29
C PHE A 155 10.26 11.41 -25.89
N THR A 156 11.34 11.93 -25.32
CA THR A 156 12.40 11.08 -24.77
C THR A 156 11.95 10.40 -23.47
N SER A 157 12.71 9.40 -22.99
CA SER A 157 12.43 8.80 -21.68
C SER A 157 12.46 9.82 -20.54
N MET A 158 13.30 10.85 -20.64
CA MET A 158 13.35 11.94 -19.65
C MET A 158 12.10 12.83 -19.72
N ASP A 159 11.59 13.12 -20.91
CA ASP A 159 10.35 13.89 -21.06
C ASP A 159 9.14 13.14 -20.52
N ARG A 160 9.12 11.81 -20.71
CA ARG A 160 8.09 10.93 -20.12
C ARG A 160 8.16 10.93 -18.60
N LEU A 161 9.35 10.78 -18.02
CA LEU A 161 9.54 10.85 -16.57
C LEU A 161 9.16 12.22 -16.00
N ARG A 162 9.47 13.32 -16.70
CA ARG A 162 9.04 14.67 -16.31
C ARG A 162 7.52 14.78 -16.34
N THR A 163 6.88 14.28 -17.40
CA THR A 163 5.42 14.26 -17.53
C THR A 163 4.75 13.48 -16.40
N LEU A 164 5.32 12.35 -16.01
CA LEU A 164 4.85 11.54 -14.90
C LEU A 164 4.96 12.29 -13.56
N ALA A 165 6.08 12.98 -13.34
CA ALA A 165 6.28 13.81 -12.15
C ALA A 165 5.29 14.99 -12.09
N GLU A 166 4.96 15.58 -13.24
CA GLU A 166 3.98 16.66 -13.37
C GLU A 166 2.53 16.18 -13.20
N ASN A 167 2.24 14.92 -13.55
CA ASN A 167 0.90 14.34 -13.46
C ASN A 167 0.95 12.90 -12.90
N PRO A 168 1.09 12.73 -11.58
CA PRO A 168 1.10 11.42 -10.93
C PRO A 168 -0.20 10.63 -11.12
N VAL A 169 -1.33 11.28 -11.42
CA VAL A 169 -2.61 10.59 -11.70
C VAL A 169 -2.52 9.80 -13.00
N ALA A 170 -1.91 10.37 -14.04
CA ALA A 170 -1.67 9.67 -15.30
C ALA A 170 -0.79 8.42 -15.08
N GLY A 171 0.20 8.53 -14.19
CA GLY A 171 1.00 7.38 -13.73
C GLY A 171 0.17 6.28 -13.07
N ALA A 172 -0.70 6.66 -12.14
CA ALA A 172 -1.60 5.71 -11.49
C ALA A 172 -2.58 5.05 -12.48
N GLN A 173 -3.12 5.81 -13.44
CA GLN A 173 -3.98 5.29 -14.51
C GLN A 173 -3.23 4.30 -15.42
N PHE A 174 -2.00 4.63 -15.79
CA PHE A 174 -1.14 3.72 -16.55
C PHE A 174 -0.89 2.42 -15.79
N PHE A 175 -0.51 2.51 -14.51
CA PHE A 175 -0.26 1.33 -13.68
C PHE A 175 -1.51 0.45 -13.59
N HIS A 176 -2.67 1.05 -13.30
CA HIS A 176 -3.94 0.34 -13.24
C HIS A 176 -4.29 -0.35 -14.58
N LEU A 177 -4.15 0.36 -15.70
CA LEU A 177 -4.36 -0.20 -17.03
C LEU A 177 -3.44 -1.41 -17.28
N MET A 178 -2.14 -1.31 -16.98
CA MET A 178 -1.19 -2.40 -17.20
C MET A 178 -1.52 -3.64 -16.35
N VAL A 179 -1.93 -3.43 -15.09
CA VAL A 179 -2.34 -4.51 -14.18
C VAL A 179 -3.62 -5.18 -14.67
N ASP A 180 -4.62 -4.40 -15.06
CA ASP A 180 -5.90 -4.90 -15.56
C ASP A 180 -5.73 -5.68 -16.88
N GLU A 181 -4.89 -5.17 -17.78
CA GLU A 181 -4.57 -5.83 -19.05
C GLU A 181 -3.80 -7.14 -18.83
N LEU A 182 -2.86 -7.15 -17.88
CA LEU A 182 -2.16 -8.37 -17.48
C LEU A 182 -3.14 -9.40 -16.93
N ILE A 183 -3.96 -9.04 -15.95
CA ILE A 183 -4.88 -9.97 -15.29
C ILE A 183 -5.99 -10.44 -16.25
N GLY A 184 -6.60 -9.49 -16.95
CA GLY A 184 -7.74 -9.73 -17.82
C GLY A 184 -7.36 -10.45 -19.11
N LYS A 185 -6.37 -9.94 -19.84
CA LYS A 185 -6.01 -10.45 -21.17
C LYS A 185 -4.83 -11.42 -21.13
N PHE A 186 -3.73 -11.08 -20.47
CA PHE A 186 -2.52 -11.92 -20.50
C PHE A 186 -2.68 -13.22 -19.70
N LEU A 187 -3.15 -13.12 -18.44
CA LEU A 187 -3.54 -14.25 -17.60
C LEU A 187 -4.90 -14.81 -18.00
N GLY A 188 -5.73 -14.00 -18.65
CA GLY A 188 -6.92 -14.46 -19.36
C GLY A 188 -8.17 -14.60 -18.49
N LEU A 189 -8.27 -13.91 -17.35
CA LEU A 189 -9.48 -13.94 -16.52
C LEU A 189 -10.73 -13.43 -17.23
N ASN A 190 -10.55 -12.47 -18.15
CA ASN A 190 -11.65 -11.89 -18.93
C ASN A 190 -11.86 -12.61 -20.26
N ARG A 191 -11.10 -13.68 -20.54
CA ARG A 191 -11.25 -14.48 -21.76
C ARG A 191 -12.25 -15.63 -21.56
N PRO A 192 -12.98 -16.04 -22.61
CA PRO A 192 -13.78 -17.25 -22.57
C PRO A 192 -12.96 -18.45 -22.08
N GLY A 193 -13.50 -19.20 -21.11
CA GLY A 193 -12.81 -20.34 -20.52
C GLY A 193 -11.67 -20.01 -19.54
N LYS A 194 -11.45 -18.72 -19.22
CA LYS A 194 -10.41 -18.22 -18.30
C LYS A 194 -9.00 -18.70 -18.68
N ARG A 195 -8.62 -18.59 -19.95
CA ARG A 195 -7.36 -19.12 -20.48
C ARG A 195 -6.44 -18.01 -20.97
N GLY A 196 -5.28 -17.90 -20.34
CA GLY A 196 -4.21 -16.98 -20.70
C GLY A 196 -2.98 -17.68 -21.27
N VAL A 197 -1.86 -16.96 -21.32
CA VAL A 197 -0.58 -17.45 -21.86
C VAL A 197 -0.04 -18.66 -21.10
N PHE A 198 -0.27 -18.71 -19.78
CA PHE A 198 0.16 -19.83 -18.93
C PHE A 198 -0.88 -20.95 -18.82
N GLY A 199 -1.93 -20.94 -19.64
CA GLY A 199 -3.01 -21.92 -19.61
C GLY A 199 -4.25 -21.43 -18.86
N ARG A 200 -5.05 -22.38 -18.36
CA ARG A 200 -6.36 -22.08 -17.75
C ARG A 200 -6.18 -21.66 -16.28
N VAL A 201 -6.75 -20.51 -15.93
CA VAL A 201 -6.79 -20.00 -14.56
C VAL A 201 -7.83 -20.79 -13.75
N LYS A 202 -7.35 -21.57 -12.79
CA LYS A 202 -8.20 -22.31 -11.83
C LYS A 202 -8.63 -21.43 -10.66
N PHE A 203 -7.71 -20.61 -10.14
CA PHE A 203 -7.93 -19.68 -9.04
C PHE A 203 -7.25 -18.34 -9.34
N TYR A 204 -7.86 -17.26 -8.91
CA TYR A 204 -7.27 -15.93 -8.89
C TYR A 204 -7.51 -15.30 -7.52
N TYR A 205 -6.48 -14.62 -7.02
CA TYR A 205 -6.48 -13.94 -5.75
C TYR A 205 -5.70 -12.64 -5.95
N GLY A 206 -6.35 -11.50 -5.70
CA GLY A 206 -5.82 -10.16 -5.96
C GLY A 206 -6.90 -9.11 -5.74
#